data_AF-A0A848IV12-F1
#
_entry.id   AF-A0A848IV12-F1
#
_cell.length_a   1.000
_cell.length_b   1.000
_cell.length_c   1.000
_cell.angle_alpha   90.00
_cell.angle_beta   90.00
_cell.angle_gamma   90.00
#
_symmetry.space_group_name_H-M   'P 1'
#
loop_
_entity.id
_entity.type
_entity.pdbx_description
1 polymer ?
#
loop_
_entity_poly.entity_id
_entity_poly.type
_entity_poly.pdbx_seq_one_letter_code
_entity_poly.pdbx_strand_id
1 'polypeptide(L)'
;MKSKILLFILPILLTLGCSKEDEPLLIRIKNISQFDYKNITVNSNTFNDLNSGETSDYQTFEVAYRYAYVELEIDGEVFTIQPIDFVGETEYKNGSYTYLIDANESTERYSRLSIDLVKD
;
A
#
# COMPACT_ATOMS: atom_id res chain seq x y z
N MET A 1 -30.22 -4.99 -66.67
CA MET A 1 -30.18 -6.20 -65.81
C MET A 1 -29.13 -6.00 -64.74
N LYS A 2 -29.55 -6.10 -63.48
CA LYS A 2 -28.73 -5.89 -62.27
C LYS A 2 -28.06 -7.22 -61.92
N SER A 3 -26.78 -7.21 -61.61
CA SER A 3 -26.21 -8.20 -60.70
C SER A 3 -25.17 -7.50 -59.84
N LYS A 4 -25.61 -7.08 -58.65
CA LYS A 4 -24.73 -6.62 -57.58
C LYS A 4 -24.31 -7.87 -56.82
N ILE A 5 -23.10 -8.36 -57.03
CA ILE A 5 -22.50 -9.33 -56.11
C ILE A 5 -21.67 -8.53 -55.11
N LEU A 6 -22.31 -8.33 -53.97
CA LEU A 6 -21.79 -7.71 -52.77
C LEU A 6 -20.84 -8.73 -52.12
N LEU A 7 -19.53 -8.57 -52.29
CA LEU A 7 -18.56 -9.42 -51.61
C LEU A 7 -18.43 -8.93 -50.16
N PHE A 8 -19.02 -9.70 -49.24
CA PHE A 8 -19.05 -9.44 -47.81
C PHE A 8 -17.60 -9.44 -47.26
N ILE A 9 -17.14 -8.29 -46.79
CA ILE A 9 -15.96 -8.18 -45.93
C ILE A 9 -16.25 -8.97 -44.66
N LEU A 10 -15.46 -10.02 -44.41
CA LEU A 10 -15.44 -10.73 -43.13
C LEU A 10 -14.63 -9.88 -42.15
N PRO A 11 -15.22 -9.29 -41.09
CA PRO A 11 -14.42 -8.71 -40.04
C PRO A 11 -13.85 -9.87 -39.23
N ILE A 12 -12.54 -10.07 -39.32
CA ILE A 12 -11.81 -10.86 -38.34
C ILE A 12 -11.98 -10.11 -37.02
N LEU A 13 -12.91 -10.59 -36.18
CA LEU A 13 -12.97 -10.22 -34.78
C LEU A 13 -11.67 -10.69 -34.14
N LEU A 14 -10.68 -9.81 -34.09
CA LEU A 14 -9.61 -9.88 -33.12
C LEU A 14 -10.26 -9.62 -31.76
N THR A 15 -10.78 -10.66 -31.12
CA THR A 15 -11.04 -10.62 -29.69
C THR A 15 -9.67 -10.62 -29.02
N LEU A 16 -9.10 -9.43 -28.87
CA LEU A 16 -8.08 -9.17 -27.86
C LEU A 16 -8.73 -9.54 -26.52
N GLY A 17 -8.47 -10.76 -26.06
CA GLY A 17 -8.73 -11.13 -24.68
C GLY A 17 -7.89 -10.20 -23.84
N CYS A 18 -8.49 -9.12 -23.35
CA CYS A 18 -7.91 -8.28 -22.34
C CYS A 18 -7.87 -9.13 -21.07
N SER A 19 -6.81 -9.93 -20.90
CA SER A 19 -6.46 -10.45 -19.60
C SER A 19 -6.25 -9.24 -18.70
N LYS A 20 -7.19 -9.00 -17.78
CA LYS A 20 -7.01 -8.04 -16.71
C LYS A 20 -5.78 -8.55 -15.95
N GLU A 21 -4.63 -7.94 -16.17
CA GLU A 21 -3.50 -8.14 -15.27
C GLU A 21 -3.98 -7.73 -13.88
N ASP A 22 -3.73 -8.59 -12.89
CA ASP A 22 -4.07 -8.26 -11.52
C ASP A 22 -3.31 -6.99 -11.14
N GLU A 23 -4.04 -5.95 -10.76
CA GLU A 23 -3.46 -4.67 -10.34
C GLU A 23 -2.50 -4.94 -9.17
N PRO A 24 -1.26 -4.41 -9.19
CA PRO A 24 -0.35 -4.60 -8.07
C PRO A 24 -0.92 -4.00 -6.79
N LEU A 25 -0.54 -4.56 -5.64
CA LEU A 25 -0.78 -3.91 -4.36
C LEU A 25 0.33 -2.88 -4.12
N LEU A 26 -0.08 -1.62 -4.03
CA LEU A 26 0.79 -0.48 -3.79
C LEU A 26 0.46 0.12 -2.43
N ILE A 27 1.47 0.25 -1.59
CA ILE A 27 1.35 0.84 -0.26
C ILE A 27 2.35 1.98 -0.13
N ARG A 28 1.88 3.10 0.41
CA ARG A 28 2.74 4.19 0.90
C ARG A 28 2.46 4.46 2.38
N ILE A 29 3.33 5.25 2.99
CA ILE A 29 3.19 5.66 4.40
C ILE A 29 2.90 7.14 4.44
N LYS A 30 1.98 7.55 5.32
CA LYS A 30 1.82 8.93 5.72
C LYS A 30 2.14 9.08 7.20
N ASN A 31 3.09 9.96 7.50
CA ASN A 31 3.33 10.42 8.85
C ASN A 31 2.23 11.41 9.24
N ILE A 32 1.30 11.01 10.10
CA ILE A 32 0.23 11.88 10.58
C ILE A 32 0.52 12.46 11.96
N SER A 33 1.72 12.21 12.50
CA SER A 33 2.15 12.74 13.79
C SER A 33 2.88 14.08 13.66
N GLN A 34 3.18 14.68 14.80
CA GLN A 34 4.03 15.88 14.93
C GLN A 34 5.54 15.57 14.95
N PHE A 35 5.95 14.29 14.93
CA PHE A 35 7.34 13.86 15.04
C PHE A 35 7.91 13.49 13.68
N ASP A 36 9.22 13.65 13.50
CA ASP A 36 9.91 13.16 12.31
C ASP A 36 10.23 11.66 12.49
N TYR A 37 10.04 10.90 11.42
CA TYR A 37 10.30 9.46 11.40
C TYR A 37 11.57 9.17 10.62
N LYS A 38 12.44 8.34 11.19
CA LYS A 38 13.67 7.87 10.54
C LYS A 38 13.75 6.36 10.50
N ASN A 39 14.59 5.83 9.60
CA ASN A 39 14.90 4.40 9.53
C ASN A 39 13.63 3.51 9.45
N ILE A 40 12.65 3.95 8.66
CA ILE A 40 11.30 3.38 8.66
C ILE A 40 11.28 2.03 7.95
N THR A 41 10.77 1.02 8.63
CA THR A 41 10.52 -0.32 8.09
C THR A 41 9.07 -0.71 8.34
N VAL A 42 8.37 -1.13 7.28
CA VAL A 42 7.02 -1.69 7.38
C VAL A 42 7.02 -3.07 6.73
N ASN A 43 6.68 -4.10 7.52
CA ASN A 43 6.95 -5.50 7.20
C ASN A 43 8.43 -5.70 6.81
N SER A 44 8.71 -5.98 5.54
CA SER A 44 10.07 -6.18 5.02
C SER A 44 10.55 -5.02 4.15
N ASN A 45 9.71 -4.00 3.93
CA ASN A 45 10.01 -2.87 3.06
C ASN A 45 10.56 -1.71 3.88
N THR A 46 11.65 -1.11 3.39
CA THR A 46 12.25 0.10 3.99
C THR A 46 11.81 1.34 3.23
N PHE A 47 11.59 2.42 3.96
CA PHE A 47 11.15 3.71 3.43
C PHE A 47 12.16 4.79 3.77
N ASN A 48 12.15 5.86 2.97
CA ASN A 48 12.90 7.07 3.30
C ASN A 48 12.34 7.70 4.58
N ASP A 49 13.18 8.48 5.25
CA ASP A 49 12.76 9.32 6.37
C ASP A 49 11.60 10.24 5.95
N LEU A 50 10.69 10.48 6.88
CA LEU A 50 9.51 11.33 6.67
C LEU A 50 9.43 12.38 7.77
N ASN A 51 9.44 13.65 7.38
CA ASN A 51 9.13 14.71 8.33
C ASN A 51 7.65 14.62 8.76
N SER A 52 7.31 15.33 9.84
CA SER A 52 5.91 15.47 10.26
C SER A 52 4.99 15.89 9.10
N GLY A 53 3.89 15.14 8.91
CA GLY A 53 2.90 15.40 7.86
C GLY A 53 3.26 14.89 6.47
N GLU A 54 4.49 14.41 6.24
CA GLU A 54 4.94 13.93 4.94
C GLU A 54 4.37 12.56 4.57
N THR A 55 4.40 12.27 3.27
CA THR A 55 3.93 11.03 2.68
C THR A 55 5.01 10.46 1.78
N SER A 56 5.28 9.17 1.89
CA SER A 56 6.26 8.48 1.04
C SER A 56 5.73 8.26 -0.37
N ASP A 57 6.64 7.86 -1.26
CA ASP A 57 6.27 7.20 -2.51
C ASP A 57 5.64 5.82 -2.23
N TYR A 58 4.91 5.30 -3.21
CA TYR A 58 4.38 3.94 -3.17
C TYR A 58 5.48 2.91 -3.36
N GLN A 59 5.31 1.78 -2.68
CA GLN A 59 6.07 0.56 -2.90
C GLN A 59 5.13 -0.63 -3.11
N THR A 60 5.62 -1.67 -3.79
CA THR A 60 4.85 -2.89 -4.03
C THR A 60 4.88 -3.80 -2.80
N PHE A 61 3.72 -4.34 -2.45
CA PHE A 61 3.57 -5.35 -1.41
C PHE A 61 2.96 -6.61 -2.00
N GLU A 62 3.25 -7.78 -1.43
CA GLU A 62 2.55 -9.03 -1.80
C GLU A 62 1.17 -9.09 -1.14
N VAL A 63 1.09 -8.59 0.09
CA VAL A 63 -0.10 -8.61 0.94
C VAL A 63 -0.07 -7.44 1.91
N ALA A 64 -1.25 -6.92 2.24
CA ALA A 64 -1.45 -5.98 3.34
C ALA A 64 -2.65 -6.38 4.21
N TYR A 65 -2.65 -5.87 5.44
CA TYR A 65 -3.72 -5.96 6.42
C TYR A 65 -3.95 -4.57 7.04
N ARG A 66 -4.98 -4.41 7.88
CA ARG A 66 -5.28 -3.10 8.51
C ARG A 66 -4.14 -2.56 9.38
N TYR A 67 -3.34 -3.45 9.94
CA TYR A 67 -2.10 -3.14 10.63
C TYR A 67 -0.96 -3.98 10.08
N ALA A 68 0.28 -3.56 10.32
CA ALA A 68 1.49 -4.24 9.86
C ALA A 68 2.54 -4.21 10.96
N TYR A 69 3.60 -5.00 10.79
CA TYR A 69 4.82 -4.73 11.54
C TYR A 69 5.36 -3.36 11.12
N VAL A 70 5.71 -2.53 12.09
CA VAL A 70 6.36 -1.22 11.88
C VAL A 70 7.53 -1.11 12.83
N GLU A 71 8.68 -0.69 12.34
CA GLU A 71 9.78 -0.22 13.17
C GLU A 71 10.29 1.10 12.59
N LEU A 72 10.43 2.11 13.44
CA LEU A 72 10.95 3.42 13.05
C LEU A 72 11.62 4.09 14.25
N GLU A 73 12.42 5.11 13.97
CA GLU A 73 13.11 5.92 14.95
C GLU A 73 12.47 7.31 15.07
N ILE A 74 12.30 7.78 16.31
CA ILE A 74 11.93 9.15 16.65
C ILE A 74 12.94 9.65 17.68
N ASP A 75 13.56 10.80 17.43
CA ASP A 75 14.54 11.44 18.33
C ASP A 75 15.70 10.52 18.80
N GLY A 76 16.12 9.57 17.96
CA GLY A 76 17.19 8.62 18.28
C GLY A 76 16.74 7.31 18.93
N GLU A 77 15.45 7.17 19.26
CA GLU A 77 14.88 6.01 19.94
C GLU A 77 14.01 5.18 18.99
N VAL A 78 14.09 3.85 19.11
CA VAL A 78 13.37 2.91 18.23
C VAL A 78 12.02 2.52 18.83
N PHE A 79 10.97 2.65 18.02
CA PHE A 79 9.59 2.29 18.36
C PHE A 79 9.05 1.24 17.40
N THR A 80 8.13 0.40 17.89
CA THR A 80 7.70 -0.78 17.14
C THR A 80 6.21 -1.06 17.32
N ILE A 81 5.52 -1.37 16.21
CA ILE A 81 4.25 -2.09 16.22
C ILE A 81 4.56 -3.54 15.84
N GLN A 82 4.24 -4.48 16.71
CA GLN A 82 4.41 -5.91 16.45
C GLN A 82 3.08 -6.65 16.63
N PRO A 83 2.38 -6.97 15.52
CA PRO A 83 1.20 -7.81 15.58
C PRO A 83 1.50 -9.19 16.15
N ILE A 84 0.65 -9.70 17.04
CA ILE A 84 0.75 -11.07 17.57
C ILE A 84 0.30 -12.07 16.50
N ASP A 85 -0.84 -11.79 15.86
CA ASP A 85 -1.36 -12.51 14.70
C ASP A 85 -2.27 -11.61 13.83
N PHE A 86 -2.67 -12.15 12.67
CA PHE A 86 -3.60 -11.53 11.73
C PHE A 86 -4.94 -12.31 11.66
N VAL A 87 -5.29 -13.06 12.71
CA VAL A 87 -6.47 -13.93 12.68
C VAL A 87 -7.74 -13.08 12.61
N GLY A 88 -8.55 -13.31 11.59
CA GLY A 88 -9.79 -12.56 11.35
C GLY A 88 -9.62 -11.26 10.56
N GLU A 89 -8.39 -10.92 10.16
CA GLU A 89 -8.13 -9.79 9.27
C GLU A 89 -8.52 -10.10 7.82
N THR A 90 -8.78 -9.04 7.06
CA THR A 90 -8.99 -9.13 5.61
C THR A 90 -7.67 -8.93 4.90
N GLU A 91 -7.34 -9.88 4.02
CA GLU A 91 -6.15 -9.82 3.17
C GLU A 91 -6.40 -8.90 1.97
N TYR A 92 -5.57 -7.87 1.80
CA TYR A 92 -5.55 -7.01 0.62
C TYR A 92 -4.44 -7.47 -0.34
N LYS A 93 -4.77 -7.68 -1.62
CA LYS A 93 -3.85 -8.21 -2.66
C LYS A 93 -3.65 -7.30 -3.87
N ASN A 94 -4.47 -6.26 -4.00
CA ASN A 94 -4.41 -5.32 -5.12
C ASN A 94 -4.96 -3.95 -4.74
N GLY A 95 -4.56 -2.94 -5.51
CA GLY A 95 -4.98 -1.55 -5.34
C GLY A 95 -3.95 -0.71 -4.60
N SER A 96 -4.23 0.58 -4.49
CA SER A 96 -3.38 1.55 -3.78
C SER A 96 -3.96 1.92 -2.43
N TYR A 97 -3.13 1.88 -1.39
CA TYR A 97 -3.51 2.22 -0.02
C TYR A 97 -2.41 3.01 0.67
N THR A 98 -2.79 3.69 1.74
CA THR A 98 -1.89 4.45 2.61
C THR A 98 -1.98 3.91 4.04
N TYR A 99 -0.83 3.52 4.60
CA TYR A 99 -0.71 3.35 6.05
C TYR A 99 -0.56 4.73 6.71
N LEU A 100 -1.53 5.07 7.56
CA LEU A 100 -1.49 6.25 8.41
C LEU A 100 -0.79 5.87 9.70
N ILE A 101 0.43 6.36 9.93
CA ILE A 101 1.21 6.06 11.12
C ILE A 101 1.25 7.31 12.00
N ASP A 102 0.69 7.19 13.20
CA ASP A 102 0.72 8.23 14.23
C ASP A 102 1.65 7.84 15.38
N ALA A 103 2.12 8.84 16.12
CA ALA A 103 2.98 8.69 17.29
C ALA A 103 2.50 9.65 18.39
N ASN A 104 2.23 9.10 19.57
CA ASN A 104 1.90 9.88 20.77
C ASN A 104 3.17 10.27 21.56
N GLU A 105 2.99 10.91 22.72
CA GLU A 105 4.09 11.38 23.58
C GLU A 105 4.75 10.29 24.43
N SER A 106 4.30 9.03 24.34
CA SER A 106 4.88 7.93 25.11
C SER A 106 6.33 7.70 24.71
N THR A 107 7.17 7.39 25.70
CA THR A 107 8.55 6.96 25.49
C THR A 107 8.67 5.44 25.47
N GLU A 108 7.58 4.69 25.62
CA GLU A 108 7.61 3.24 25.58
C GLU A 108 7.59 2.70 24.15
N ARG A 109 8.54 1.80 23.85
CA ARG A 109 8.76 1.22 22.51
C ARG A 109 7.50 0.75 21.79
N TYR A 110 6.58 0.08 22.51
CA TYR A 110 5.41 -0.58 21.92
C TYR A 110 4.09 0.18 22.08
N SER A 111 4.11 1.29 22.80
CA SER A 111 2.91 2.06 23.16
C SER A 111 2.83 3.41 22.44
N ARG A 112 3.91 3.83 21.78
CA ARG A 112 4.00 5.13 21.13
C ARG A 112 3.27 5.19 19.79
N LEU A 113 3.38 4.13 18.98
CA LEU A 113 2.90 4.12 17.60
C LEU A 113 1.48 3.56 17.49
N SER A 114 0.73 4.10 16.54
CA SER A 114 -0.53 3.51 16.07
C SER A 114 -0.58 3.52 14.54
N ILE A 115 -1.38 2.62 13.96
CA ILE A 115 -1.49 2.45 12.52
C ILE A 115 -2.93 2.22 12.10
N ASP A 116 -3.30 2.77 10.96
CA ASP A 116 -4.51 2.42 10.22
C ASP A 116 -4.22 2.32 8.72
N LEU A 117 -5.04 1.57 7.98
CA LEU A 117 -4.94 1.43 6.53
C LEU A 117 -6.15 2.06 5.85
N VAL A 118 -5.89 3.03 4.97
CA VAL A 118 -6.94 3.66 4.16
C VAL A 118 -6.72 3.37 2.69
N LYS A 119 -7.82 3.13 1.97
CA LYS A 119 -7.80 3.05 0.52
C LYS A 119 -7.70 4.46 -0.06
N ASP A 120 -6.84 4.64 -1.07
CA ASP A 120 -6.72 5.90 -1.80
C ASP A 120 -7.86 6.14 -2.80
#